data_AF-A0A841FNS6-F1
#
_entry.id   AF-A0A841FNS6-F1
#
_cell.length_a   1.000
_cell.length_b   1.000
_cell.length_c   1.000
_cell.angle_alpha   90.00
_cell.angle_beta   90.00
_cell.angle_gamma   90.00
#
_symmetry.space_group_name_H-M   'P 1'
#
loop_
_entity.id
_entity.type
_entity.pdbx_description
1 polymer ?
#
loop_
_entity_poly.entity_id
_entity_poly.type
_entity_poly.pdbx_seq_one_letter_code
_entity_poly.pdbx_strand_id
1 'polypeptide(L)'
;MRLLQRPRCRLDLPDQTGGVASTATHLRRCLDDDQLPRDLRITGALLLLFGHPIGRTVRLTAAHYRTVDDNHYLQLGRTPVLLPPSLAVLITEQLNQPAPTPLANTLETTTWMFPSPHPGTHRQAKGLYERLAALGITVRSGRRAVLMALAQDLPAGVLASLIGIHASTATAWSHELKRDWTAYLATRINPPNTANHDK
;
A
#
# COMPACT_ATOMS: atom_id res chain seq x y z
N MET A 1 -28.33 15.89 35.17
CA MET A 1 -28.07 16.23 33.75
C MET A 1 -27.26 15.11 33.12
N ARG A 2 -27.93 14.30 32.30
CA ARG A 2 -27.45 13.16 31.51
C ARG A 2 -27.85 13.44 30.05
N LEU A 3 -27.24 12.72 29.10
CA LEU A 3 -27.38 12.78 27.62
C LEU A 3 -26.33 13.71 26.97
N LEU A 4 -25.60 13.37 25.89
CA LEU A 4 -25.86 12.51 24.73
C LEU A 4 -24.53 11.83 24.30
N GLN A 5 -24.43 10.50 24.20
CA GLN A 5 -24.74 9.70 23.01
C GLN A 5 -23.64 9.76 21.94
N ARG A 6 -22.69 8.81 22.03
CA ARG A 6 -21.73 8.53 20.95
C ARG A 6 -22.47 7.81 19.81
N PRO A 7 -22.39 8.27 18.55
CA PRO A 7 -22.91 7.50 17.45
C PRO A 7 -22.07 6.22 17.28
N ARG A 8 -22.72 5.07 17.38
CA ARG A 8 -22.20 3.79 16.89
C ARG A 8 -22.22 3.87 15.36
N CYS A 9 -21.06 4.14 14.75
CA CYS A 9 -20.85 3.80 13.35
C CYS A 9 -20.81 2.26 13.26
N ARG A 10 -21.99 1.67 13.01
CA ARG A 10 -22.14 0.31 12.50
C ARG A 10 -21.62 0.36 11.06
N LEU A 11 -20.32 0.08 10.91
CA LEU A 11 -19.73 -0.24 9.61
C LEU A 11 -20.32 -1.61 9.21
N ASP A 12 -21.33 -1.55 8.36
CA ASP A 12 -21.76 -2.66 7.55
C ASP A 12 -20.56 -3.04 6.67
N LEU A 13 -19.88 -4.12 7.05
CA LEU A 13 -18.72 -4.64 6.34
C LEU A 13 -19.27 -5.69 5.36
N PRO A 14 -19.25 -5.48 4.03
CA PRO A 14 -19.52 -6.57 3.12
C PRO A 14 -18.47 -7.66 3.37
N ASP A 15 -18.91 -8.90 3.42
CA ASP A 15 -18.12 -10.11 3.65
C ASP A 15 -16.82 -10.09 2.83
N GLN A 16 -15.68 -9.81 3.48
CA GLN A 16 -14.36 -9.63 2.84
C GLN A 16 -13.55 -10.94 2.80
N THR A 17 -14.20 -12.09 2.73
CA THR A 17 -13.55 -13.41 2.72
C THR A 17 -12.67 -13.67 1.48
N GLY A 18 -12.62 -12.75 0.50
CA GLY A 18 -11.75 -12.80 -0.69
C GLY A 18 -10.55 -11.82 -0.72
N GLY A 19 -10.23 -11.14 0.39
CA GLY A 19 -9.33 -9.98 0.38
C GLY A 19 -7.86 -10.22 -0.04
N VAL A 20 -7.25 -11.35 0.34
CA VAL A 20 -5.82 -11.62 0.04
C VAL A 20 -5.65 -12.18 -1.39
N ALA A 21 -6.55 -13.06 -1.81
CA ALA A 21 -6.56 -13.62 -3.17
C ALA A 21 -6.79 -12.53 -4.22
N SER A 22 -7.70 -11.59 -3.95
CA SER A 22 -7.90 -10.42 -4.82
C SER A 22 -6.68 -9.49 -4.82
N THR A 23 -6.03 -9.27 -3.67
CA THR A 23 -4.80 -8.45 -3.58
C THR A 23 -3.66 -9.01 -4.44
N ALA A 24 -3.40 -10.32 -4.38
CA ALA A 24 -2.35 -10.96 -5.18
C ALA A 24 -2.62 -10.87 -6.69
N THR A 25 -3.88 -11.02 -7.11
CA THR A 25 -4.28 -10.85 -8.51
C THR A 25 -4.07 -9.41 -9.00
N HIS A 26 -4.48 -8.41 -8.22
CA HIS A 26 -4.25 -7.01 -8.57
C HIS A 26 -2.76 -6.66 -8.60
N LEU A 27 -1.95 -7.24 -7.70
CA LEU A 27 -0.50 -7.03 -7.70
C LEU A 27 0.15 -7.57 -8.97
N ARG A 28 -0.17 -8.82 -9.35
CA ARG A 28 0.32 -9.40 -10.62
C ARG A 28 -0.07 -8.53 -11.80
N ARG A 29 -1.32 -8.08 -11.84
CA ARG A 29 -1.77 -7.14 -12.87
C ARG A 29 -0.94 -5.86 -12.88
N CYS A 30 -0.64 -5.25 -11.72
CA CYS A 30 0.22 -4.07 -11.69
C CYS A 30 1.64 -4.33 -12.20
N LEU A 31 2.21 -5.50 -11.95
CA LEU A 31 3.56 -5.85 -12.37
C LEU A 31 3.65 -6.25 -13.85
N ASP A 32 2.65 -6.95 -14.37
CA ASP A 32 2.74 -7.65 -15.66
C ASP A 32 1.85 -7.04 -16.76
N ASP A 33 0.82 -6.25 -16.42
CA ASP A 33 -0.14 -5.69 -17.40
C ASP A 33 0.40 -4.41 -18.05
N ASP A 34 1.01 -4.55 -19.24
CA ASP A 34 1.55 -3.43 -20.02
C ASP A 34 0.48 -2.50 -20.62
N GLN A 35 -0.81 -2.89 -20.58
CA GLN A 35 -1.90 -1.99 -20.98
C GLN A 35 -2.21 -0.95 -19.91
N LEU A 36 -1.75 -1.18 -18.67
CA LEU A 36 -1.92 -0.21 -17.61
C LEU A 36 -0.88 0.91 -17.71
N PRO A 37 -1.32 2.17 -17.52
CA PRO A 37 -0.41 3.30 -17.36
C PRO A 37 0.66 3.02 -16.30
N ARG A 38 1.93 3.27 -16.65
CA ARG A 38 3.09 2.97 -15.80
C ARG A 38 3.00 3.61 -14.42
N ASP A 39 2.43 4.82 -14.33
CA ASP A 39 2.21 5.51 -13.07
C ASP A 39 1.27 4.74 -12.13
N LEU A 40 0.22 4.13 -12.68
CA LEU A 40 -0.70 3.27 -11.93
C LEU A 40 -0.07 1.94 -11.56
N ARG A 41 0.73 1.35 -12.45
CA ARG A 41 1.47 0.11 -12.19
C ARG A 41 2.41 0.26 -11.00
N ILE A 42 3.27 1.27 -11.02
CA ILE A 42 4.21 1.54 -9.92
C ILE A 42 3.45 1.90 -8.64
N THR A 43 2.46 2.79 -8.72
CA THR A 43 1.70 3.21 -7.53
C THR A 43 0.94 2.06 -6.90
N GLY A 44 0.28 1.24 -7.72
CA GLY A 44 -0.44 0.04 -7.29
C GLY A 44 0.51 -1.01 -6.70
N ALA A 45 1.64 -1.29 -7.35
CA ALA A 45 2.63 -2.22 -6.83
C ALA A 45 3.22 -1.77 -5.48
N LEU A 46 3.56 -0.49 -5.31
CA LEU A 46 4.06 0.04 -4.04
C LEU A 46 3.01 0.00 -2.93
N LEU A 47 1.75 0.22 -3.26
CA LEU A 47 0.63 0.06 -2.34
C LEU A 47 0.45 -1.40 -1.94
N LEU A 48 0.50 -2.33 -2.90
CA LEU A 48 0.15 -3.73 -2.74
C LEU A 48 1.30 -4.60 -2.20
N LEU A 49 2.56 -4.18 -2.36
CA LEU A 49 3.74 -4.85 -1.80
C LEU A 49 4.10 -4.31 -0.43
N PHE A 50 4.17 -2.99 -0.30
CA PHE A 50 4.77 -2.34 0.87
C PHE A 50 3.74 -1.61 1.73
N GLY A 51 2.47 -1.56 1.32
CA GLY A 51 1.50 -0.70 1.97
C GLY A 51 1.96 0.76 1.94
N HIS A 52 2.65 1.21 0.89
CA HIS A 52 3.11 2.60 0.82
C HIS A 52 1.94 3.53 0.44
N PRO A 53 1.69 4.63 1.16
CA PRO A 53 0.54 5.49 0.89
C PRO A 53 0.74 6.29 -0.40
N ILE A 54 -0.27 6.33 -1.26
CA ILE A 54 -0.22 7.01 -2.57
C ILE A 54 0.20 8.48 -2.44
N GLY A 55 -0.28 9.17 -1.40
CA GLY A 55 0.10 10.56 -1.13
C GLY A 55 1.60 10.77 -0.88
N ARG A 56 2.31 9.73 -0.43
CA ARG A 56 3.79 9.73 -0.31
C ARG A 56 4.44 9.17 -1.57
N THR A 57 3.83 8.18 -2.22
CA THR A 57 4.32 7.65 -3.51
C THR A 57 4.53 8.76 -4.54
N VAL A 58 3.55 9.66 -4.69
CA VAL A 58 3.67 10.76 -5.66
C VAL A 58 4.82 11.72 -5.34
N ARG A 59 5.25 11.79 -4.08
CA ARG A 59 6.35 12.65 -3.62
C ARG A 59 7.73 11.99 -3.77
N LEU A 60 7.80 10.79 -4.34
CA LEU A 60 9.08 10.15 -4.60
C LEU A 60 9.83 10.89 -5.71
N THR A 61 11.15 10.89 -5.59
CA THR A 61 12.09 11.60 -6.47
C THR A 61 13.18 10.63 -6.88
N ALA A 62 13.95 10.97 -7.92
CA ALA A 62 15.10 10.18 -8.34
C ALA A 62 16.09 9.92 -7.19
N ALA A 63 16.27 10.88 -6.28
CA ALA A 63 17.15 10.75 -5.12
C ALA A 63 16.72 9.66 -4.11
N HIS A 64 15.45 9.25 -4.13
CA HIS A 64 14.94 8.15 -3.30
C HIS A 64 15.25 6.78 -3.90
N TYR A 65 15.63 6.71 -5.17
CA TYR A 65 15.95 5.47 -5.88
C TYR A 65 17.47 5.32 -6.02
N ARG A 66 18.00 4.16 -5.66
CA ARG A 66 19.43 3.87 -5.71
C ARG A 66 19.67 2.47 -6.25
N THR A 67 20.74 2.31 -7.03
CA THR A 67 21.22 1.02 -7.49
C THR A 67 22.57 0.76 -6.84
N VAL A 68 22.73 -0.40 -6.21
CA VAL A 68 23.96 -0.84 -5.52
C VAL A 68 24.15 -2.32 -5.85
N ASP A 69 25.28 -2.69 -6.45
CA ASP A 69 25.63 -4.09 -6.77
C ASP A 69 24.48 -4.86 -7.44
N ASP A 70 23.95 -4.29 -8.54
CA ASP A 70 22.79 -4.79 -9.31
C ASP A 70 21.46 -4.91 -8.54
N ASN A 71 21.44 -4.51 -7.26
CA ASN A 71 20.25 -4.45 -6.45
C ASN A 71 19.65 -3.03 -6.46
N HIS A 72 18.32 -2.97 -6.54
CA HIS A 72 17.59 -1.71 -6.60
C HIS A 72 16.90 -1.43 -5.28
N TYR A 73 17.17 -0.25 -4.73
CA TYR A 73 16.65 0.19 -3.45
C TYR A 73 15.77 1.42 -3.62
N LEU A 74 14.63 1.42 -2.93
CA LEU A 74 13.75 2.57 -2.82
C LEU A 74 13.65 3.00 -1.37
N GLN A 75 13.90 4.29 -1.12
CA GLN A 75 13.74 4.89 0.18
C GLN A 75 12.26 5.09 0.49
N LEU A 76 11.70 4.24 1.36
CA LEU A 76 10.34 4.35 1.86
C LEU A 76 10.37 4.90 3.29
N GLY A 77 10.01 6.18 3.43
CA GLY A 77 10.16 6.88 4.71
C GLY A 77 11.63 6.98 5.11
N ARG A 78 12.02 6.34 6.22
CA ARG A 78 13.40 6.33 6.71
C ARG A 78 14.18 5.06 6.35
N THR A 79 13.53 4.10 5.69
CA THR A 79 14.11 2.78 5.44
C THR A 79 14.34 2.57 3.94
N PRO A 80 15.56 2.21 3.51
CA PRO A 80 15.77 1.71 2.15
C PRO A 80 15.21 0.29 2.04
N VAL A 81 14.40 0.03 1.02
CA VAL A 81 13.76 -1.26 0.79
C VAL A 81 14.24 -1.84 -0.54
N LEU A 82 14.64 -3.11 -0.53
CA LEU A 82 15.00 -3.85 -1.73
C LEU A 82 13.75 -4.07 -2.61
N LEU A 83 13.85 -3.69 -3.87
CA LEU A 83 12.76 -3.83 -4.83
C LEU A 83 12.81 -5.17 -5.56
N PRO A 84 11.64 -5.76 -5.86
CA PRO A 84 11.56 -6.82 -6.85
C PRO A 84 12.08 -6.34 -8.22
N PRO A 85 12.79 -7.18 -8.99
CA PRO A 85 13.35 -6.80 -10.29
C PRO A 85 12.31 -6.21 -11.26
N SER A 86 11.11 -6.79 -11.32
CA SER A 86 10.02 -6.31 -12.18
C SER A 86 9.60 -4.87 -11.85
N LEU A 87 9.53 -4.53 -10.56
CA LEU A 87 9.22 -3.17 -10.13
C LEU A 87 10.40 -2.20 -10.36
N ALA A 88 11.63 -2.68 -10.21
CA ALA A 88 12.82 -1.88 -10.45
C ALA A 88 12.95 -1.44 -11.92
N VAL A 89 12.64 -2.34 -12.87
CA VAL A 89 12.58 -2.00 -14.30
C VAL A 89 11.55 -0.90 -14.54
N LEU A 90 10.32 -1.05 -14.02
CA LEU A 90 9.27 -0.04 -14.17
C LEU A 90 9.68 1.33 -13.63
N ILE A 91 10.33 1.38 -12.47
CA ILE A 91 10.80 2.63 -11.86
C ILE A 91 11.94 3.24 -12.68
N THR A 92 12.88 2.43 -13.17
CA THR A 92 13.97 2.91 -14.03
C THR A 92 13.42 3.52 -15.31
N GLU A 93 12.49 2.83 -15.97
CA GLU A 93 11.82 3.35 -17.16
C GLU A 93 11.01 4.62 -16.88
N GLN A 94 10.42 4.74 -15.69
CA GLN A 94 9.68 5.93 -15.27
C GLN A 94 10.62 7.13 -15.06
N LEU A 95 11.79 6.92 -14.46
CA LEU A 95 12.79 7.97 -14.23
C LEU A 95 13.48 8.43 -15.51
N ASN A 96 13.59 7.54 -16.51
CA ASN A 96 14.16 7.86 -17.82
C ASN A 96 13.18 8.57 -18.77
N GLN A 97 11.93 8.81 -18.36
CA GLN A 97 10.98 9.52 -19.20
C GLN A 97 11.38 11.00 -19.34
N PRO A 98 11.28 11.58 -20.56
CA PRO A 98 11.42 13.01 -20.73
C PRO A 98 10.33 13.73 -19.94
N ALA A 99 10.66 14.93 -19.45
CA ALA A 99 9.69 15.72 -18.69
C ALA A 99 8.43 16.02 -19.51
N PRO A 100 7.26 16.10 -18.85
CA PRO A 100 5.98 16.23 -19.54
C PRO A 100 5.85 17.53 -20.34
N THR A 101 6.62 18.57 -19.98
CA THR A 101 6.68 19.84 -20.71
C THR A 101 8.12 20.38 -20.70
N PRO A 102 8.54 21.14 -21.72
CA PRO A 102 9.88 21.74 -21.76
C PRO A 102 10.11 22.71 -20.57
N LEU A 103 9.06 23.38 -20.11
CA LEU A 103 9.12 24.30 -18.96
C LEU A 103 9.33 23.59 -17.62
N ALA A 104 8.91 22.33 -17.49
CA ALA A 104 9.15 21.54 -16.28
C ALA A 104 10.67 21.30 -16.04
N ASN A 105 11.48 21.26 -17.09
CA ASN A 105 12.93 21.07 -16.95
C ASN A 105 13.72 22.35 -16.66
N THR A 106 13.18 23.53 -16.99
CA THR A 106 13.95 24.78 -16.99
C THR A 106 14.16 25.41 -15.61
N LEU A 107 13.43 24.96 -14.58
CA LEU A 107 13.39 25.60 -13.27
C LEU A 107 13.68 24.64 -12.10
N GLU A 108 13.92 23.36 -12.35
CA GLU A 108 13.86 22.34 -11.30
C GLU A 108 15.23 21.78 -10.89
N THR A 109 15.52 21.88 -9.60
CA THR A 109 16.62 21.17 -8.94
C THR A 109 16.24 19.75 -8.49
N THR A 110 14.96 19.39 -8.57
CA THR A 110 14.42 18.12 -8.04
C THR A 110 13.75 17.32 -9.16
N THR A 111 14.29 16.13 -9.46
CA THR A 111 13.67 15.20 -10.42
C THR A 111 12.60 14.36 -9.73
N TRP A 112 11.31 14.70 -9.94
CA TRP A 112 10.18 13.91 -9.45
C TRP A 112 10.02 12.60 -10.21
N MET A 113 9.74 11.50 -9.51
CA MET A 113 9.43 10.21 -10.16
C MET A 113 8.08 10.24 -10.89
N PHE A 114 7.15 11.05 -10.38
CA PHE A 114 5.84 11.27 -10.99
C PHE A 114 5.67 12.77 -11.27
N PRO A 115 6.20 13.29 -12.39
CA PRO A 115 6.11 14.70 -12.70
C PRO A 115 4.66 15.10 -13.07
N SER A 116 4.32 16.32 -12.69
CA SER A 116 3.11 17.04 -13.13
C SER A 116 3.44 17.87 -14.38
N PRO A 117 2.45 18.22 -15.22
CA PRO A 117 2.63 19.23 -16.27
C PRO A 117 3.04 20.61 -15.74
N HIS A 118 2.75 20.89 -14.46
CA HIS A 118 3.10 22.14 -13.80
C HIS A 118 4.54 22.06 -13.25
N PRO A 119 5.39 23.06 -13.53
CA PRO A 119 6.78 23.06 -13.09
C PRO A 119 6.88 23.08 -11.56
N GLY A 120 7.87 22.39 -11.04
CA GLY A 120 8.21 22.24 -9.62
C GLY A 120 7.34 21.24 -8.86
N THR A 121 6.41 20.54 -9.52
CA THR A 121 5.38 19.78 -8.82
C THR A 121 5.27 18.32 -9.24
N HIS A 122 4.92 17.49 -8.25
CA HIS A 122 4.58 16.11 -8.48
C HIS A 122 3.12 15.92 -8.91
N ARG A 123 2.81 14.75 -9.46
CA ARG A 123 1.46 14.31 -9.82
C ARG A 123 0.50 14.39 -8.63
N GLN A 124 -0.74 14.81 -8.88
CA GLN A 124 -1.75 14.86 -7.83
C GLN A 124 -2.19 13.46 -7.42
N ALA A 125 -2.20 13.19 -6.11
CA ALA A 125 -2.60 11.88 -5.59
C ALA A 125 -4.08 11.57 -5.87
N LYS A 126 -4.97 12.58 -5.87
CA LYS A 126 -6.41 12.42 -6.08
C LYS A 126 -6.73 11.64 -7.37
N GLY A 127 -6.13 12.04 -8.49
CA GLY A 127 -6.34 11.34 -9.77
C GLY A 127 -5.84 9.90 -9.76
N LEU A 128 -4.77 9.59 -9.02
CA LEU A 128 -4.30 8.21 -8.86
C LEU A 128 -5.26 7.37 -8.00
N TYR A 129 -5.83 7.94 -6.94
CA TYR A 129 -6.85 7.25 -6.13
C TYR A 129 -8.06 6.87 -6.98
N GLU A 130 -8.57 7.80 -7.78
CA GLU A 130 -9.74 7.59 -8.65
C GLU A 130 -9.45 6.52 -9.72
N ARG A 131 -8.29 6.59 -10.37
CA ARG A 131 -7.88 5.62 -11.39
C ARG A 131 -7.64 4.23 -10.83
N LEU A 132 -7.06 4.10 -9.63
CA LEU A 132 -6.90 2.79 -8.97
C LEU A 132 -8.25 2.20 -8.53
N ALA A 133 -9.18 3.04 -8.06
CA ALA A 133 -10.53 2.60 -7.73
C ALA A 133 -11.27 2.07 -8.98
N ALA A 134 -11.09 2.71 -10.13
CA ALA A 134 -11.63 2.23 -11.41
C ALA A 134 -11.06 0.86 -11.85
N LEU A 135 -9.87 0.49 -11.37
CA LEU A 135 -9.26 -0.84 -11.58
C LEU A 135 -9.76 -1.89 -10.59
N GLY A 136 -10.70 -1.56 -9.70
CA GLY A 136 -11.18 -2.44 -8.62
C GLY A 136 -10.29 -2.42 -7.38
N ILE A 137 -9.20 -1.64 -7.38
CA ILE A 137 -8.27 -1.55 -6.26
C ILE A 137 -8.77 -0.48 -5.28
N THR A 138 -9.51 -0.93 -4.26
CA THR A 138 -9.95 -0.02 -3.20
C THR A 138 -8.79 0.27 -2.24
N VAL A 139 -8.20 1.45 -2.36
CA VAL A 139 -6.92 1.80 -1.69
C VAL A 139 -6.93 1.57 -0.18
N ARG A 140 -8.06 1.87 0.50
CA ARG A 140 -8.17 1.63 1.95
C ARG A 140 -8.16 0.14 2.29
N SER A 141 -8.92 -0.68 1.56
CA SER A 141 -9.04 -2.11 1.86
C SER A 141 -7.76 -2.86 1.45
N GLY A 142 -7.24 -2.57 0.26
CA GLY A 142 -6.00 -3.17 -0.26
C GLY A 142 -4.83 -2.85 0.66
N ARG A 143 -4.67 -1.59 1.08
CA ARG A 143 -3.64 -1.21 2.06
C ARG A 143 -3.80 -1.99 3.37
N ARG A 144 -5.02 -2.10 3.90
CA ARG A 144 -5.27 -2.80 5.16
C ARG A 144 -4.92 -4.29 5.03
N ALA A 145 -5.31 -4.95 3.94
CA ALA A 145 -4.99 -6.35 3.68
C ALA A 145 -3.47 -6.58 3.63
N VAL A 146 -2.74 -5.71 2.93
CA VAL A 146 -1.28 -5.77 2.82
C VAL A 146 -0.60 -5.55 4.17
N LEU A 147 -1.05 -4.55 4.94
CA LEU A 147 -0.51 -4.30 6.27
C LEU A 147 -0.77 -5.47 7.23
N MET A 148 -1.93 -6.11 7.13
CA MET A 148 -2.25 -7.32 7.91
C MET A 148 -1.33 -8.48 7.52
N ALA A 149 -1.10 -8.70 6.22
CA ALA A 149 -0.17 -9.71 5.74
C ALA A 149 1.27 -9.42 6.19
N LEU A 150 1.77 -8.20 5.96
CA LEU A 150 3.11 -7.79 6.38
C LEU A 150 3.33 -7.90 7.88
N ALA A 151 2.31 -7.64 8.70
CA ALA A 151 2.44 -7.75 10.15
C ALA A 151 2.45 -9.19 10.67
N GLN A 152 2.11 -10.19 9.84
CA GLN A 152 2.35 -11.60 10.16
C GLN A 152 3.83 -11.95 9.97
N ASP A 153 4.49 -11.37 8.96
CA ASP A 153 5.85 -11.73 8.57
C ASP A 153 6.92 -10.79 9.15
N LEU A 154 6.58 -9.53 9.48
CA LEU A 154 7.52 -8.51 9.95
C LEU A 154 7.28 -8.08 11.41
N PRO A 155 8.34 -7.90 12.23
CA PRO A 155 8.23 -7.28 13.55
C PRO A 155 7.71 -5.84 13.46
N ALA A 156 6.92 -5.42 14.47
CA ALA A 156 6.26 -4.11 14.52
C ALA A 156 7.19 -2.92 14.26
N GLY A 157 8.42 -2.95 14.79
CA GLY A 157 9.39 -1.86 14.61
C GLY A 157 9.87 -1.69 13.16
N VAL A 158 10.01 -2.80 12.43
CA VAL A 158 10.40 -2.79 11.00
C VAL A 158 9.24 -2.26 10.17
N LEU A 159 8.03 -2.75 10.44
CA LEU A 159 6.82 -2.28 9.77
C LEU A 159 6.62 -0.77 9.97
N ALA A 160 6.78 -0.26 11.20
CA ALA A 160 6.67 1.16 11.52
C ALA A 160 7.64 2.03 10.69
N SER A 161 8.89 1.57 10.59
CA SER A 161 9.97 2.26 9.89
C SER A 161 9.77 2.24 8.37
N LEU A 162 9.19 1.17 7.83
CA LEU A 162 8.92 0.98 6.41
C LEU A 162 7.76 1.84 5.89
N ILE A 163 6.69 1.98 6.68
CA ILE A 163 5.51 2.78 6.28
C ILE A 163 5.51 4.21 6.85
N GLY A 164 6.52 4.55 7.65
CA GLY A 164 6.68 5.87 8.26
C GLY A 164 5.54 6.22 9.21
N ILE A 165 5.16 5.28 10.09
CA ILE A 165 4.22 5.50 11.20
C ILE A 165 4.96 5.41 12.54
N HIS A 166 4.38 6.02 13.58
CA HIS A 166 4.95 5.98 14.93
C HIS A 166 4.96 4.54 15.48
N ALA A 167 6.03 4.16 16.19
CA ALA A 167 6.22 2.79 16.70
C ALA A 167 5.04 2.31 17.56
N SER A 168 4.40 3.22 18.31
CA SER A 168 3.20 2.90 19.11
C SER A 168 1.98 2.50 18.27
N THR A 169 1.87 2.97 17.03
CA THR A 169 0.80 2.58 16.10
C THR A 169 1.06 1.17 15.55
N ALA A 170 2.33 0.83 15.28
CA ALA A 170 2.68 -0.50 14.83
C ALA A 170 2.54 -1.56 15.94
N THR A 171 2.88 -1.22 17.19
CA THR A 171 2.65 -2.13 18.33
C THR A 171 1.16 -2.36 18.59
N ALA A 172 0.32 -1.31 18.47
CA ALA A 172 -1.13 -1.45 18.56
C ALA A 172 -1.69 -2.40 17.49
N TRP A 173 -1.18 -2.36 16.26
CA TRP A 173 -1.59 -3.28 15.18
C TRP A 173 -1.12 -4.71 15.42
N SER A 174 0.10 -4.91 15.93
CA SER A 174 0.57 -6.25 16.32
C SER A 174 -0.23 -6.83 17.49
N HIS A 175 -0.70 -6.00 18.44
CA HIS A 175 -1.59 -6.44 19.51
C HIS A 175 -2.97 -6.84 19.00
N GLU A 176 -3.52 -6.09 18.03
CA GLU A 176 -4.81 -6.41 17.40
C GLU A 176 -4.74 -7.72 16.60
N LEU A 177 -3.66 -7.93 15.83
CA LEU A 177 -3.45 -9.17 15.07
C LEU A 177 -3.24 -10.39 15.97
N LYS A 178 -2.57 -10.23 17.12
CA LYS A 178 -2.48 -11.29 18.13
C LYS A 178 -3.84 -11.63 18.73
N ARG A 179 -4.70 -10.64 19.00
CA ARG A 179 -6.06 -10.86 19.49
C ARG A 179 -6.94 -11.56 18.46
N ASP A 180 -6.89 -11.12 17.20
CA ASP A 180 -7.64 -11.73 16.10
C ASP A 180 -7.20 -13.18 15.85
N TRP A 181 -5.89 -13.47 15.95
CA TRP A 181 -5.35 -14.83 15.87
C TRP A 181 -5.80 -15.72 17.03
N THR A 182 -5.78 -15.22 18.27
CA THR A 182 -6.30 -15.98 19.42
C THR A 182 -7.81 -16.19 19.37
N ALA A 183 -8.57 -15.20 18.89
CA ALA A 183 -10.01 -15.34 18.68
C ALA A 183 -10.31 -16.38 17.60
N TYR A 184 -9.59 -16.34 16.48
CA TYR A 184 -9.68 -17.30 15.39
C TYR A 184 -9.34 -18.74 15.83
N LEU A 185 -8.25 -18.91 16.60
CA LEU A 185 -7.89 -20.20 17.18
C LEU A 185 -8.95 -20.68 18.18
N ALA A 186 -9.53 -19.79 18.99
CA ALA A 186 -10.59 -20.14 19.94
C ALA A 186 -11.86 -20.64 19.24
N THR A 187 -12.28 -20.03 18.12
CA THR A 187 -13.41 -20.52 17.33
C THR A 187 -13.13 -21.85 16.64
N ARG A 188 -11.86 -22.13 16.31
CA ARG A 188 -11.46 -23.38 15.65
C ARG A 188 -11.23 -24.52 16.65
N ILE A 189 -10.76 -24.22 17.86
CA ILE A 189 -10.55 -25.20 18.94
C ILE A 189 -11.87 -25.53 19.65
N ASN A 190 -12.79 -24.56 19.72
CA ASN A 190 -14.13 -24.75 20.28
C ASN A 190 -15.20 -24.53 19.17
N PRO A 191 -15.27 -25.42 18.15
CA PRO A 191 -16.34 -25.32 17.18
C PRO A 191 -17.69 -25.43 17.92
N PRO A 192 -18.70 -24.60 17.60
CA PRO A 192 -20.01 -24.72 18.21
C PRO A 192 -20.48 -26.15 17.99
N ASN A 193 -20.66 -26.90 19.09
CA ASN A 193 -21.15 -28.27 19.08
C ASN A 193 -22.57 -28.27 18.52
N THR A 194 -22.72 -28.36 17.20
CA THR A 194 -23.99 -28.59 16.52
C THR A 194 -24.30 -30.08 16.60
N ALA A 195 -24.55 -30.56 17.82
CA ALA A 195 -25.22 -31.82 18.08
C ALA A 195 -26.44 -31.53 18.94
N ASN A 196 -27.59 -32.02 18.47
CA ASN A 196 -28.90 -32.10 19.14
C ASN A 196 -29.95 -31.06 18.72
N HIS A 197 -30.49 -31.22 17.51
CA HIS A 197 -31.94 -31.11 17.32
C HIS A 197 -32.39 -31.90 16.08
N ASP A 198 -32.53 -33.22 16.23
CA ASP A 198 -33.41 -34.01 15.37
C ASP A 198 -33.80 -35.29 16.13
N LYS A 199 -34.88 -35.20 16.90
CA LYS A 199 -36.05 -36.11 16.88
C LYS A 199 -37.05 -35.75 17.98
#